data_AF-A0A1I4JT85-F1
#
_entry.id   AF-A0A1I4JT85-F1
#
_cell.length_a   1.000
_cell.length_b   1.000
_cell.length_c   1.000
_cell.angle_alpha   90.00
_cell.angle_beta   90.00
_cell.angle_gamma   90.00
#
_symmetry.space_group_name_H-M   'P 1'
#
loop_
_entity.id
_entity.type
_entity.pdbx_description
1 polymer ?
#
loop_
_entity_poly.entity_id
_entity_poly.type
_entity_poly.pdbx_seq_one_letter_code
_entity_poly.pdbx_strand_id
1 'polypeptide(L)'
;MAAPLLFPTGVMGVLYDPRIFHADVTRRDLFQQLCPHADDVWLYWMHRLSGSVPRMLACPHRVLEWPGGQEQNLRSTNVGLSGNDTAIAAMIAHYGWPLTAEYSGAGGAAGGP
;
A
#
# COMPACT_ATOMS: atom_id res chain seq x y z
N MET A 1 -5.07 -15.25 -0.59
CA MET A 1 -3.70 -15.61 -1.03
C MET A 1 -2.69 -14.62 -0.44
N ALA A 2 -1.48 -15.09 -0.15
CA ALA A 2 -0.33 -14.28 0.22
C ALA A 2 0.32 -13.69 -1.03
N ALA A 3 0.48 -12.38 -1.12
CA ALA A 3 1.21 -11.77 -2.23
C ALA A 3 2.25 -10.77 -1.69
N PRO A 4 3.55 -11.00 -1.96
CA PRO A 4 4.63 -10.15 -1.43
C PRO A 4 4.61 -8.73 -2.00
N LEU A 5 3.88 -8.49 -3.10
CA LEU A 5 3.68 -7.17 -3.70
C LEU A 5 2.26 -6.63 -3.52
N LEU A 6 1.46 -7.22 -2.62
CA LEU A 6 0.13 -6.70 -2.37
C LEU A 6 0.23 -5.33 -1.71
N PHE A 7 -0.20 -4.32 -2.46
CA PHE A 7 -0.24 -2.92 -2.07
C PHE A 7 -1.70 -2.56 -1.73
N PRO A 8 -2.07 -2.50 -0.44
CA PRO A 8 -3.44 -2.22 -0.03
C PRO A 8 -3.73 -0.73 -0.24
N THR A 9 -4.63 -0.41 -1.17
CA THR A 9 -4.98 0.97 -1.54
C THR A 9 -6.19 1.52 -0.76
N GLY A 10 -6.51 0.97 0.42
CA GLY A 10 -7.63 1.39 1.26
C GLY A 10 -9.06 1.16 0.70
N VAL A 11 -9.21 0.96 -0.61
CA VAL A 11 -10.50 0.78 -1.30
C VAL A 11 -11.14 -0.54 -0.85
N MET A 12 -12.40 -0.45 -0.39
CA MET A 12 -13.17 -1.54 0.25
C MET A 12 -12.72 -1.95 1.65
N GLY A 13 -11.79 -1.21 2.26
CA GLY A 13 -11.37 -1.38 3.65
C GLY A 13 -10.20 -2.34 3.81
N VAL A 14 -9.29 -1.98 4.71
CA VAL A 14 -8.13 -2.78 5.10
C VAL A 14 -8.10 -2.84 6.62
N LEU A 15 -7.96 -4.04 7.17
CA LEU A 15 -7.83 -4.23 8.62
C LEU A 15 -6.35 -4.24 9.00
N TYR A 16 -5.91 -3.23 9.73
CA TYR A 16 -4.56 -3.15 10.27
C TYR A 16 -4.56 -3.46 11.77
N ASP A 17 -3.78 -4.45 12.19
CA ASP A 17 -3.45 -4.65 13.61
C ASP A 17 -2.38 -3.62 14.02
N PRO A 18 -2.55 -2.86 15.11
CA PRO A 18 -1.63 -1.77 15.45
C PRO A 18 -0.18 -2.22 15.69
N ARG A 19 0.06 -3.51 15.97
CA ARG A 19 1.39 -4.07 16.23
C ARG A 19 2.17 -4.38 14.96
N ILE A 20 1.55 -4.26 13.78
CA ILE A 20 2.19 -4.60 12.51
C ILE A 20 2.92 -3.43 11.88
N PHE A 21 2.95 -2.27 12.52
CA PHE A 21 3.59 -1.08 11.94
C PHE A 21 4.95 -0.80 12.56
N HIS A 22 5.83 -0.23 11.75
CA HIS A 22 7.05 0.41 12.21
C HIS A 22 6.73 1.56 13.19
N ALA A 23 7.65 1.83 14.13
CA ALA A 23 7.46 2.84 15.16
C ALA A 23 7.19 4.25 14.60
N ASP A 24 7.66 4.52 13.38
CA ASP A 24 7.44 5.79 12.71
C ASP A 24 6.02 6.00 12.22
N VAL A 25 5.11 5.01 12.26
CA VAL A 25 3.76 5.15 11.68
C VAL A 25 2.97 6.36 12.21
N THR A 26 3.24 6.79 13.45
CA THR A 26 2.62 7.96 14.08
C THR A 26 3.42 9.26 13.92
N ARG A 27 4.55 9.25 13.19
CA ARG A 27 5.39 10.42 12.90
C ARG A 27 4.74 11.30 11.86
N ARG A 28 3.87 12.19 12.34
CA ARG A 28 3.13 13.16 11.53
C ARG A 28 4.06 14.05 10.68
N ASP A 29 5.24 14.38 11.18
CA ASP A 29 6.25 15.15 10.47
C ASP A 29 6.75 14.43 9.22
N LEU A 30 7.12 13.15 9.34
CA LEU A 30 7.57 12.33 8.22
C LEU A 30 6.43 12.05 7.24
N PHE A 31 5.23 11.78 7.73
CA PHE A 31 4.05 11.58 6.89
C PHE A 31 3.76 12.81 6.01
N GLN A 32 3.72 14.01 6.61
CA GLN A 32 3.45 15.24 5.86
C GLN A 32 4.58 15.59 4.88
N GLN A 33 5.82 15.20 5.17
CA GLN A 33 6.94 15.45 4.28
C GLN A 33 6.99 14.47 3.10
N LEU A 34 6.74 13.18 3.35
CA LEU A 34 6.99 12.11 2.36
C LEU A 34 5.73 11.70 1.60
N CYS A 35 4.56 11.74 2.24
CA CYS A 35 3.30 11.21 1.70
C CYS A 35 2.08 12.10 2.04
N PRO A 36 2.12 13.43 1.81
CA PRO A 36 1.05 14.35 2.26
C PRO A 36 -0.34 14.03 1.70
N HIS A 37 -0.40 13.35 0.56
CA HIS A 37 -1.63 12.99 -0.15
C HIS A 37 -1.71 11.50 -0.49
N ALA A 38 -0.87 10.67 0.12
CA ALA A 38 -0.71 9.25 -0.23
C ALA A 38 -0.56 8.37 1.02
N ASP A 39 -1.61 8.35 1.85
CA ASP A 39 -1.67 7.55 3.08
C ASP A 39 -1.51 6.04 2.83
N ASP A 40 -2.05 5.52 1.74
CA ASP A 40 -1.85 4.11 1.35
C ASP A 40 -0.36 3.76 1.15
N VAL A 41 0.42 4.67 0.54
CA VAL A 41 1.87 4.48 0.32
C VAL A 41 2.61 4.49 1.66
N TRP A 42 2.26 5.42 2.55
CA TRP A 42 2.81 5.49 3.90
C TRP A 42 2.55 4.20 4.68
N LEU A 43 1.28 3.77 4.76
CA LEU A 43 0.89 2.59 5.50
C LEU A 43 1.54 1.33 4.93
N TYR A 44 1.68 1.23 3.60
CA TYR A 44 2.40 0.13 2.95
C TYR A 44 3.83 0.00 3.45
N TRP A 45 4.61 1.09 3.43
CA TRP A 45 5.97 1.07 3.93
C TRP A 45 6.02 0.75 5.42
N MET A 46 5.18 1.39 6.23
CA MET A 46 5.18 1.19 7.68
C MET A 46 4.91 -0.26 8.07
N HIS A 47 4.00 -0.96 7.39
CA HIS A 47 3.76 -2.37 7.71
C HIS A 47 4.83 -3.29 7.12
N ARG A 48 5.49 -2.92 6.03
CA ARG A 48 6.56 -3.73 5.44
C ARG A 48 7.87 -3.63 6.20
N LEU A 49 8.21 -2.44 6.71
CA LEU A 49 9.39 -2.21 7.53
C LEU A 49 9.38 -3.00 8.85
N SER A 50 8.20 -3.43 9.31
CA SER A 50 8.06 -4.34 10.47
C SER A 50 8.11 -5.83 10.09
N GLY A 51 8.21 -6.16 8.79
CA GLY A 51 8.20 -7.54 8.27
C GLY A 51 6.80 -8.11 8.02
N SER A 52 5.72 -7.33 8.15
CA SER A 52 4.36 -7.83 7.95
C SER A 52 4.05 -8.12 6.47
N VAL A 53 3.41 -9.27 6.22
CA VAL A 53 2.97 -9.68 4.87
C VAL A 53 1.44 -9.69 4.81
N PRO A 54 0.81 -8.74 4.08
CA PRO A 54 -0.63 -8.66 3.99
C PRO A 54 -1.23 -9.87 3.25
N ARG A 55 -2.51 -10.10 3.49
CA ARG A 55 -3.29 -11.21 2.93
C ARG A 55 -4.57 -10.65 2.34
N MET A 56 -4.84 -10.99 1.07
CA MET A 56 -6.15 -10.70 0.49
C MET A 56 -7.15 -11.76 0.93
N LEU A 57 -8.25 -11.31 1.52
CA LEU A 57 -9.42 -12.14 1.76
C LEU A 57 -10.29 -12.11 0.50
N ALA A 58 -10.64 -13.28 -0.02
CA ALA A 58 -11.59 -13.37 -1.12
C ALA A 58 -13.00 -13.16 -0.56
N CYS A 59 -13.52 -11.94 -0.66
CA CYS A 59 -14.91 -11.64 -0.34
C CYS A 59 -15.66 -11.13 -1.59
N PRO A 60 -16.85 -11.65 -1.90
CA PRO A 60 -17.76 -11.01 -2.84
C PRO A 60 -18.14 -9.65 -2.25
N HIS A 61 -17.81 -8.57 -2.94
CA HIS A 61 -18.20 -7.22 -2.54
C HIS A 61 -18.88 -6.52 -3.71
N ARG A 62 -19.89 -5.70 -3.38
CA ARG A 62 -20.53 -4.80 -4.32
C ARG A 62 -20.28 -3.38 -3.83
N VAL A 63 -19.63 -2.58 -4.66
CA VAL A 63 -19.53 -1.14 -4.42
C VAL A 63 -20.94 -0.56 -4.56
N LEU A 64 -21.49 -0.07 -3.45
CA LEU A 64 -22.72 0.72 -3.48
C LEU A 64 -22.31 2.19 -3.63
N GLU A 65 -22.46 2.70 -4.85
CA GLU A 65 -22.21 4.11 -5.13
C GLU A 65 -23.43 4.93 -4.72
N TRP A 66 -23.18 6.04 -4.02
CA TRP A 66 -24.23 7.02 -3.76
C TRP A 66 -24.51 7.82 -5.06
N PRO A 67 -25.77 7.97 -5.49
CA PRO A 67 -26.10 8.76 -6.67
C PRO A 67 -25.52 10.18 -6.57
N GLY A 68 -24.79 10.62 -7.59
CA GLY A 68 -24.09 11.92 -7.62
C GLY A 68 -22.74 11.96 -6.90
N GLY A 69 -22.36 10.91 -6.14
CA GLY A 69 -21.09 10.83 -5.42
C GLY A 69 -19.85 10.72 -6.31
N GLN A 70 -20.03 10.44 -7.60
CA GLN A 70 -18.95 10.40 -8.59
C GLN A 70 -18.74 11.72 -9.32
N GLU A 71 -19.60 12.74 -9.13
CA GLU A 71 -19.46 14.06 -9.75
C GLU A 71 -18.21 14.82 -9.23
N GLN A 72 -17.77 14.50 -8.02
CA GLN A 72 -16.47 14.88 -7.46
C GLN A 72 -15.81 13.62 -6.91
N ASN A 73 -14.87 13.03 -7.64
CA ASN A 73 -14.17 11.83 -7.18
C ASN A 73 -12.66 12.06 -7.16
N LEU A 74 -11.99 11.52 -6.13
CA LEU A 74 -10.54 11.60 -6.00
C LEU A 74 -9.81 10.96 -7.21
N ARG A 75 -10.44 9.98 -7.85
CA ARG A 75 -9.84 9.20 -8.95
C ARG A 75 -9.59 10.06 -10.19
N SER A 76 -10.51 10.94 -10.57
CA SER A 76 -10.39 11.81 -11.75
C SER A 76 -9.32 12.88 -11.54
N THR A 77 -9.14 13.36 -10.31
CA THR A 77 -8.07 14.29 -9.93
C THR A 77 -6.70 13.61 -9.81
N ASN A 78 -6.64 12.38 -9.27
CA ASN A 78 -5.37 11.70 -8.97
C ASN A 78 -4.68 11.06 -10.18
N VAL A 79 -5.43 10.62 -11.20
CA VAL A 79 -4.85 9.97 -12.40
C VAL A 79 -3.95 10.93 -13.20
N GLY A 80 -4.14 12.25 -13.07
CA GLY A 80 -3.34 13.26 -13.77
C GLY A 80 -2.14 13.84 -13.02
N LEU A 81 -1.96 13.54 -11.72
CA LEU A 81 -1.03 14.28 -10.84
C LEU A 81 0.16 13.47 -10.31
N SER A 82 0.33 12.19 -10.66
CA SER A 82 1.49 11.35 -10.26
C SER A 82 1.85 11.41 -8.76
N GLY A 83 0.85 11.66 -7.91
CA GLY A 83 1.06 11.87 -6.47
C GLY A 83 1.62 10.62 -5.78
N ASN A 84 1.11 9.45 -6.16
CA ASN A 84 1.60 8.16 -5.66
C ASN A 84 3.03 7.89 -6.12
N ASP A 85 3.37 8.19 -7.37
CA ASP A 85 4.73 7.98 -7.91
C ASP A 85 5.75 8.84 -7.16
N THR A 86 5.41 10.11 -6.91
CA THR A 86 6.24 11.03 -6.13
C THR A 86 6.42 10.55 -4.69
N ALA A 87 5.34 10.12 -4.04
CA ALA A 87 5.39 9.58 -2.68
C ALA A 87 6.24 8.29 -2.61
N ILE A 88 6.07 7.37 -3.57
CA ILE A 88 6.87 6.15 -3.68
C ILE A 88 8.35 6.49 -3.83
N ALA A 89 8.71 7.43 -4.71
CA ALA A 89 10.09 7.86 -4.89
C ALA A 89 10.68 8.46 -3.60
N ALA A 90 9.93 9.30 -2.88
CA ALA A 90 10.35 9.88 -1.60
C ALA A 90 10.55 8.80 -0.53
N MET A 91 9.65 7.81 -0.45
CA MET A 91 9.78 6.69 0.49
C MET A 91 10.98 5.80 0.18
N ILE A 92 11.23 5.50 -1.10
CA ILE A 92 12.43 4.76 -1.54
C ILE A 92 13.70 5.53 -1.16
N ALA A 93 13.72 6.85 -1.36
CA ALA A 93 14.88 7.68 -1.01
C ALA A 93 15.15 7.73 0.51
N HIS A 94 14.09 7.73 1.33
CA HIS A 94 14.21 7.86 2.78
C HIS A 94 14.43 6.51 3.50
N TYR A 95 13.62 5.50 3.19
CA TYR A 95 13.60 4.21 3.87
C TYR A 95 14.19 3.06 3.04
N GLY A 96 14.47 3.29 1.75
CA GLY A 96 14.82 2.22 0.82
C GLY A 96 13.60 1.44 0.34
N TRP A 97 13.86 0.43 -0.49
CA TRP A 97 12.84 -0.51 -0.91
C TRP A 97 12.43 -1.39 0.29
N PRO A 98 11.12 -1.52 0.60
CA PRO A 98 10.67 -2.07 1.87
C PRO A 98 10.65 -3.61 1.92
N LEU A 99 11.16 -4.30 0.89
CA LEU A 99 11.43 -5.74 0.95
C LEU A 99 12.88 -5.94 1.40
N THR A 100 13.08 -6.43 2.62
CA THR A 100 14.41 -6.87 3.09
C THR A 100 14.88 -8.10 2.31
N ALA A 101 16.20 -8.24 2.18
CA ALA A 101 16.93 -9.16 1.28
C ALA A 101 16.82 -10.67 1.57
N GLU A 102 15.69 -11.15 2.08
CA GLU A 102 15.39 -12.59 2.20
C GLU A 102 14.34 -13.05 1.17
N TYR A 103 14.49 -12.57 -0.07
CA TYR A 103 13.96 -13.27 -1.25
C TYR A 103 15.13 -13.76 -2.11
N SER A 104 16.01 -14.57 -1.50
CA SER A 104 16.94 -15.43 -2.22
C SER A 104 16.34 -16.84 -2.28
N GLY A 105 15.65 -17.16 -3.36
CA GLY A 105 15.36 -18.54 -3.75
C GLY A 105 14.10 -19.19 -3.17
N ALA A 106 13.01 -19.10 -3.94
CA ALA A 106 12.04 -20.20 -4.06
C ALA A 106 11.57 -20.26 -5.52
N GLY A 107 12.49 -20.65 -6.41
CA GLY A 107 12.13 -21.26 -7.68
C GLY A 107 11.79 -22.73 -7.42
N GLY A 108 10.64 -23.19 -7.91
CA GLY A 108 10.22 -24.57 -7.72
C GLY A 108 8.92 -24.91 -8.45
N ALA A 109 9.04 -25.09 -9.77
CA ALA A 109 8.16 -25.86 -10.65
C ALA A 109 6.73 -25.34 -10.91
N ALA A 110 6.55 -24.79 -12.12
CA ALA A 110 5.39 -25.11 -12.94
C ALA A 110 5.90 -25.44 -14.35
N GLY A 111 6.01 -26.74 -14.62
CA GLY A 111 6.21 -27.25 -15.98
C GLY A 111 4.98 -26.98 -16.83
N GLY A 112 5.19 -26.92 -18.15
CA GLY A 112 4.13 -26.91 -19.17
C GLY A 112 3.22 -28.14 -19.08
N PRO A 113 2.21 -28.26 -19.94
CA PRO A 113 2.32 -28.04 -21.39
C PRO A 113 1.75 -26.72 -21.92
#